data_AF-A0A875RX63-F1
#
_entry.id   AF-A0A875RX63-F1
#
_cell.length_a   1.000
_cell.length_b   1.000
_cell.length_c   1.000
_cell.angle_alpha   90.00
_cell.angle_beta   90.00
_cell.angle_gamma   90.00
#
_symmetry.space_group_name_H-M   'P 1'
#
loop_
_entity.id
_entity.type
_entity.pdbx_description
1 polymer ?
#
loop_
_entity_poly.entity_id
_entity_poly.type
_entity_poly.pdbx_seq_one_letter_code
_entity_poly.pdbx_strand_id
1 'polypeptide(L)'
;MAMIDNKIPSDFIKEDLLRRPQKSDRMASKYLGKGLENSFISPVEEPKDGIESRIAGIFFSFAKTRAASQEQHCHYQSLTMDLVLEVLDYAFLDKFYASWFPKSMEESLPEAPAFIQEWAKIIDNGTKVAMSYSENSKFQTFLTKAFSDTSKEAMIYGENAPYHFFGETVYTHASFLSRSSILRQSLSLLVMMSIFGWLLYFTVASLSFFLVYDKSNFNHPRYLKNQISMEIRLATEAIPVMVLLTVPWFLSELHGYSYLYWDIDESTGGWKTILFQLPASIMFTDAGIYFLHRWLHWPLVYKYLHKAHHKWIVCTPFASHAFNPVDGYCQSLPYHWYPFLFPLHKFTYLFMFTFVNFWTVMIHDGQYLSNGPIINGAACHTVHHLYFNYDYGQFTTLWDRLGGTYRQPERALFDKKARKETTWAKQAAEMDKIREVVEGDKDERVYGTEEELSDLHLFKEKAN
;
A
#
# COMPACT_ATOMS: atom_id res chain seq x y z
N MET A 1 -15.39 -17.50 1.69
CA MET A 1 -14.82 -16.66 2.77
C MET A 1 -14.52 -17.42 4.09
N ALA A 2 -14.99 -18.66 4.29
CA ALA A 2 -14.79 -19.43 5.54
C ALA A 2 -13.69 -20.54 5.48
N MET A 3 -12.85 -20.60 4.44
CA MET A 3 -12.05 -21.83 4.19
C MET A 3 -10.67 -21.89 4.90
N ILE A 4 -10.13 -20.78 5.42
CA ILE A 4 -8.98 -20.87 6.35
C ILE A 4 -9.45 -21.07 7.79
N ASP A 5 -10.52 -20.38 8.19
CA ASP A 5 -11.18 -20.64 9.47
C ASP A 5 -11.58 -22.11 9.64
N ASN A 6 -11.92 -22.80 8.53
CA ASN A 6 -12.27 -24.23 8.54
C ASN A 6 -11.06 -25.20 8.59
N LYS A 7 -9.83 -24.72 8.39
CA LYS A 7 -8.63 -25.57 8.52
C LYS A 7 -8.05 -25.55 9.94
N ILE A 8 -8.28 -24.48 10.69
CA ILE A 8 -7.90 -24.40 12.11
C ILE A 8 -9.00 -25.09 12.93
N PRO A 9 -8.69 -26.09 13.77
CA PRO A 9 -9.71 -26.80 14.55
C PRO A 9 -10.56 -25.84 15.39
N SER A 10 -11.89 -26.04 15.40
CA SER A 10 -12.84 -25.21 16.17
C SER A 10 -12.55 -25.13 17.66
N ASP A 11 -11.81 -26.10 18.18
CA ASP A 11 -11.42 -26.19 19.59
C ASP A 11 -10.32 -25.18 19.94
N PHE A 12 -9.50 -24.78 18.95
CA PHE A 12 -8.50 -23.72 19.08
C PHE A 12 -9.15 -22.34 19.18
N ILE A 13 -10.20 -22.11 18.38
CA ILE A 13 -11.01 -20.88 18.43
C ILE A 13 -11.73 -20.78 19.79
N LYS A 14 -12.20 -21.89 20.36
CA LYS A 14 -12.90 -21.92 21.66
C LYS A 14 -11.97 -21.67 22.84
N GLU A 15 -10.75 -22.22 22.86
CA GLU A 15 -9.78 -21.95 23.94
C GLU A 15 -9.35 -20.47 24.00
N ASP A 16 -9.25 -19.79 22.85
CA ASP A 16 -8.86 -18.38 22.79
C ASP A 16 -10.03 -17.44 23.14
N LEU A 17 -11.27 -17.82 22.80
CA LEU A 17 -12.49 -17.14 23.26
C LEU A 17 -12.63 -17.18 24.80
N LEU A 18 -12.11 -18.21 25.47
CA LEU A 18 -12.14 -18.35 26.93
C LEU A 18 -11.08 -17.51 27.66
N ARG A 19 -10.06 -16.99 26.96
CA ARG A 19 -9.03 -16.09 27.53
C ARG A 19 -9.42 -14.60 27.52
N ARG A 20 -10.61 -14.27 27.02
CA ARG A 20 -11.15 -12.89 27.06
C ARG A 20 -11.25 -12.41 28.52
N PRO A 21 -10.70 -11.22 28.88
CA PRO A 21 -11.02 -10.62 30.16
C PRO A 21 -12.52 -10.25 30.19
N GLN A 22 -13.31 -10.95 31.01
CA GLN A 22 -14.78 -10.81 31.18
C GLN A 22 -15.29 -9.40 31.57
N LYS A 23 -14.45 -8.36 31.59
CA LYS A 23 -14.82 -7.03 32.09
C LYS A 23 -15.40 -6.07 31.04
N SER A 24 -15.36 -6.36 29.74
CA SER A 24 -15.96 -5.48 28.72
C SER A 24 -17.42 -5.80 28.37
N ASP A 25 -17.93 -6.98 28.72
CA ASP A 25 -19.24 -7.45 28.23
C ASP A 25 -20.46 -6.92 29.02
N ARG A 26 -20.24 -6.13 30.08
CA ARG A 26 -21.35 -5.55 30.87
C ARG A 26 -21.99 -4.30 30.27
N MET A 27 -21.44 -3.69 29.21
CA MET A 27 -22.10 -2.57 28.52
C MET A 27 -22.96 -3.00 27.33
N ALA A 28 -22.65 -4.13 26.67
CA ALA A 28 -23.33 -4.52 25.43
C ALA A 28 -24.66 -5.27 25.66
N SER A 29 -24.85 -5.95 26.80
CA SER A 29 -26.08 -6.73 27.04
C SER A 29 -27.31 -5.92 27.48
N LYS A 30 -27.19 -4.59 27.62
CA LYS A 30 -28.32 -3.74 28.05
C LYS A 30 -29.20 -3.23 26.90
N TYR A 31 -28.85 -3.48 25.64
CA TYR A 31 -29.55 -2.91 24.48
C TYR A 31 -30.13 -3.91 23.48
N LEU A 32 -29.98 -5.22 23.67
CA LEU A 32 -30.50 -6.23 22.74
C LEU A 32 -31.27 -7.30 23.50
N GLY A 33 -32.55 -7.04 23.74
CA GLY A 33 -33.45 -8.02 24.31
C GLY A 33 -34.87 -7.51 24.41
N LYS A 34 -35.64 -7.61 23.31
CA LYS A 34 -37.05 -8.02 23.28
C LYS A 34 -37.65 -7.96 21.87
N GLY A 35 -38.21 -9.09 21.43
CA GLY A 35 -39.45 -9.11 20.64
C GLY A 35 -39.33 -9.38 19.14
N LEU A 36 -39.28 -10.66 18.76
CA LEU A 36 -39.83 -11.15 17.50
C LEU A 36 -41.23 -11.71 17.81
N GLU A 37 -42.29 -11.13 17.22
CA GLU A 37 -43.49 -11.86 16.73
C GLU A 37 -44.52 -10.92 16.05
N ASN A 38 -44.87 -11.28 14.81
CA ASN A 38 -46.10 -11.05 14.04
C ASN A 38 -46.84 -9.69 14.09
N SER A 39 -46.90 -8.99 12.94
CA SER A 39 -48.16 -8.54 12.29
C SER A 39 -47.95 -7.72 11.01
N PHE A 40 -48.70 -8.13 9.97
CA PHE A 40 -49.34 -7.40 8.86
C PHE A 40 -48.75 -6.10 8.22
N ILE A 41 -48.85 -6.13 6.89
CA ILE A 41 -48.68 -5.08 5.87
C ILE A 41 -49.21 -3.69 6.28
N SER A 42 -48.38 -2.64 6.13
CA SER A 42 -48.77 -1.24 5.86
C SER A 42 -47.56 -0.38 5.44
N PRO A 43 -47.76 0.76 4.74
CA PRO A 43 -46.81 1.31 3.78
C PRO A 43 -45.74 2.23 4.39
N VAL A 44 -44.68 2.41 3.58
CA VAL A 44 -43.49 3.25 3.72
C VAL A 44 -43.76 4.60 4.42
N GLU A 45 -43.14 4.81 5.58
CA GLU A 45 -42.91 6.13 6.18
C GLU A 45 -41.43 6.54 5.98
N GLU A 46 -41.22 7.80 5.59
CA GLU A 46 -39.90 8.43 5.42
C GLU A 46 -39.08 8.40 6.72
N PRO A 47 -37.75 8.17 6.66
CA PRO A 47 -36.94 8.15 7.87
C PRO A 47 -36.68 9.56 8.40
N LYS A 48 -37.12 9.76 9.66
CA LYS A 48 -36.83 10.93 10.50
C LYS A 48 -35.32 11.08 10.76
N ASP A 49 -34.89 12.33 10.78
CA ASP A 49 -33.56 12.87 11.08
C ASP A 49 -32.70 12.05 12.07
N GLY A 50 -31.88 11.16 11.53
CA GLY A 50 -30.81 10.46 12.25
C GLY A 50 -29.44 11.12 12.04
N ILE A 51 -28.49 10.85 12.93
CA ILE A 51 -27.08 11.28 12.80
C ILE A 51 -26.49 10.85 11.44
N GLU A 52 -26.96 9.74 10.88
CA GLU A 52 -26.60 9.26 9.55
C GLU A 52 -27.08 10.19 8.41
N SER A 53 -28.27 10.81 8.52
CA SER A 53 -28.74 11.81 7.55
C SER A 53 -27.97 13.11 7.65
N ARG A 54 -27.45 13.44 8.83
CA ARG A 54 -26.58 14.60 9.06
C ARG A 54 -25.17 14.37 8.53
N ILE A 55 -24.60 13.17 8.70
CA ILE A 55 -23.31 12.80 8.10
C ILE A 55 -23.43 12.76 6.57
N ALA A 56 -24.44 12.08 6.04
CA ALA A 56 -24.73 12.08 4.60
C ALA A 56 -25.02 13.49 4.09
N GLY A 57 -25.74 14.33 4.85
CA GLY A 57 -26.03 15.72 4.53
C GLY A 57 -24.80 16.63 4.53
N ILE A 58 -23.80 16.37 5.39
CA ILE A 58 -22.50 17.03 5.35
C ILE A 58 -21.74 16.61 4.07
N PHE A 59 -21.66 15.31 3.77
CA PHE A 59 -21.05 14.81 2.54
C PHE A 59 -21.74 15.36 1.28
N PHE A 60 -23.08 15.47 1.28
CA PHE A 60 -23.86 16.05 0.17
C PHE A 60 -23.72 17.58 0.08
N SER A 61 -23.59 18.29 1.20
CA SER A 61 -23.36 19.73 1.21
C SER A 61 -21.98 20.08 0.65
N PHE A 62 -20.94 19.31 1.02
CA PHE A 62 -19.60 19.39 0.42
C PHE A 62 -19.62 19.08 -1.10
N ALA A 63 -20.43 18.09 -1.52
CA ALA A 63 -20.61 17.77 -2.93
C ALA A 63 -21.38 18.87 -3.71
N LYS A 64 -22.09 19.78 -3.04
CA LYS A 64 -22.86 20.86 -3.69
C LYS A 64 -22.05 22.16 -3.81
N THR A 65 -21.14 22.44 -2.88
CA THR A 65 -20.11 23.49 -3.03
C THR A 65 -19.14 23.16 -4.18
N ARG A 66 -18.97 21.86 -4.48
CA ARG A 66 -18.18 21.28 -5.58
C ARG A 66 -18.57 21.78 -6.98
N ALA A 67 -19.84 22.03 -7.24
CA ALA A 67 -20.31 22.39 -8.58
C ALA A 67 -20.11 23.87 -8.93
N ALA A 68 -19.97 24.74 -7.92
CA ALA A 68 -19.77 26.18 -8.14
C ALA A 68 -18.28 26.58 -8.18
N SER A 69 -17.39 25.74 -7.65
CA SER A 69 -15.94 25.98 -7.69
C SER A 69 -15.28 25.36 -8.95
N GLN A 70 -15.89 24.34 -9.56
CA GLN A 70 -15.31 23.66 -10.72
C GLN A 70 -15.19 24.55 -11.99
N GLU A 71 -16.00 25.61 -12.11
CA GLU A 71 -15.95 26.51 -13.27
C GLU A 71 -14.72 27.44 -13.31
N GLN A 72 -14.03 27.67 -12.19
CA GLN A 72 -13.04 28.75 -12.08
C GLN A 72 -11.64 28.34 -11.58
N HIS A 73 -11.43 27.08 -11.20
CA HIS A 73 -10.25 26.67 -10.41
C HIS A 73 -9.41 25.60 -11.10
N CYS A 74 -8.78 25.99 -12.21
CA CYS A 74 -7.86 25.17 -12.99
C CYS A 74 -6.45 25.81 -13.06
N HIS A 75 -6.03 26.45 -11.97
CA HIS A 75 -4.66 26.92 -11.82
C HIS A 75 -4.00 25.97 -10.84
N TYR A 76 -3.02 25.19 -11.34
CA TYR A 76 -2.41 24.06 -10.65
C TYR A 76 -0.88 24.16 -10.75
N GLN A 77 -0.19 24.33 -9.63
CA GLN A 77 1.27 24.30 -9.51
C GLN A 77 1.80 22.93 -8.96
N SER A 78 3.10 22.78 -8.71
CA SER A 78 3.83 21.50 -8.76
C SER A 78 4.39 20.97 -7.44
N LEU A 79 4.27 19.66 -7.17
CA LEU A 79 5.16 18.91 -6.26
C LEU A 79 4.91 17.38 -6.31
N THR A 80 4.95 16.76 -7.49
CA THR A 80 4.81 15.28 -7.65
C THR A 80 5.86 14.74 -8.63
N MET A 81 5.59 13.63 -9.33
CA MET A 81 6.53 13.04 -10.30
C MET A 81 6.91 14.00 -11.42
N ASP A 82 6.04 14.95 -11.76
CA ASP A 82 6.28 16.04 -12.70
C ASP A 82 7.51 16.88 -12.34
N LEU A 83 7.61 17.36 -11.10
CA LEU A 83 8.74 18.17 -10.65
C LEU A 83 10.04 17.36 -10.56
N VAL A 84 9.96 16.11 -10.08
CA VAL A 84 11.15 15.25 -9.99
C VAL A 84 11.70 14.97 -11.38
N LEU A 85 10.82 14.63 -12.34
CA LEU A 85 11.22 14.48 -13.73
C LEU A 85 11.76 15.79 -14.30
N GLU A 86 11.18 16.94 -13.97
CA GLU A 86 11.67 18.23 -14.44
C GLU A 86 13.09 18.55 -13.98
N VAL A 87 13.36 18.37 -12.68
CA VAL A 87 14.70 18.53 -12.12
C VAL A 87 15.69 17.60 -12.82
N LEU A 88 15.31 16.33 -13.02
CA LEU A 88 16.18 15.34 -13.65
C LEU A 88 16.36 15.59 -15.15
N ASP A 89 15.31 15.99 -15.87
CA ASP A 89 15.35 16.35 -17.29
C ASP A 89 16.30 17.52 -17.50
N TYR A 90 16.15 18.58 -16.69
CA TYR A 90 17.04 19.72 -16.74
C TYR A 90 18.49 19.37 -16.37
N ALA A 91 18.70 18.58 -15.32
CA ALA A 91 20.04 18.30 -14.80
C ALA A 91 20.80 17.22 -15.61
N PHE A 92 20.11 16.22 -16.16
CA PHE A 92 20.75 15.00 -16.66
C PHE A 92 20.01 14.32 -17.82
N LEU A 93 18.71 14.05 -17.70
CA LEU A 93 18.00 13.15 -18.62
C LEU A 93 17.91 13.72 -20.03
N ASP A 94 17.74 15.04 -20.23
CA ASP A 94 17.76 15.61 -21.59
C ASP A 94 19.07 15.28 -22.31
N LYS A 95 20.21 15.47 -21.64
CA LYS A 95 21.54 15.15 -22.20
C LYS A 95 21.69 13.65 -22.43
N PHE A 96 21.23 12.83 -21.49
CA PHE A 96 21.27 11.38 -21.60
C PHE A 96 20.49 10.90 -22.84
N TYR A 97 19.22 11.27 -22.96
CA TYR A 97 18.39 10.87 -24.10
C TYR A 97 18.89 11.46 -25.42
N ALA A 98 19.37 12.70 -25.45
CA ALA A 98 19.96 13.28 -26.66
C ALA A 98 21.23 12.52 -27.12
N SER A 99 22.01 11.96 -26.18
CA SER A 99 23.25 11.24 -26.50
C SER A 99 22.98 9.82 -27.01
N TRP A 100 22.02 9.12 -26.41
CA TRP A 100 21.72 7.71 -26.73
C TRP A 100 20.60 7.55 -27.75
N PHE A 101 19.72 8.53 -27.87
CA PHE A 101 18.57 8.56 -28.78
C PHE A 101 18.51 9.86 -29.59
N PRO A 102 19.62 10.28 -30.27
CA PRO A 102 19.66 11.53 -31.01
C PRO A 102 18.56 11.61 -32.07
N LYS A 103 18.03 12.82 -32.27
CA LYS A 103 16.96 13.13 -33.23
C LYS A 103 17.29 12.62 -34.65
N SER A 104 18.56 12.59 -35.04
CA SER A 104 19.02 12.06 -36.33
C SER A 104 18.71 10.58 -36.57
N MET A 105 18.46 9.78 -35.53
CA MET A 105 18.07 8.38 -35.68
C MET A 105 16.59 8.19 -36.00
N GLU A 106 15.76 9.23 -35.87
CA GLU A 106 14.31 9.13 -36.13
C GLU A 106 14.01 8.66 -37.57
N GLU A 107 14.77 9.16 -38.55
CA GLU A 107 14.65 8.77 -39.96
C GLU A 107 15.03 7.31 -40.23
N SER A 108 15.78 6.68 -39.31
CA SER A 108 16.20 5.28 -39.40
C SER A 108 15.29 4.31 -38.65
N LEU A 109 14.30 4.81 -37.91
CA LEU A 109 13.36 3.96 -37.21
C LEU A 109 12.38 3.32 -38.20
N PRO A 110 12.19 1.99 -38.16
CA PRO A 110 11.20 1.34 -38.98
C PRO A 110 9.80 1.83 -38.59
N GLU A 111 8.91 1.98 -39.57
CA GLU A 111 7.49 2.19 -39.27
C GLU A 111 6.98 1.10 -38.33
N ALA A 112 6.17 1.48 -37.35
CA ALA A 112 5.56 0.52 -36.44
C ALA A 112 4.83 -0.55 -37.28
N PRO A 113 5.05 -1.85 -37.03
CA PRO A 113 4.38 -2.91 -37.78
C PRO A 113 2.86 -2.69 -37.83
N ALA A 114 2.22 -3.03 -38.95
CA ALA A 114 0.79 -2.78 -39.17
C ALA A 114 -0.11 -3.28 -38.02
N PHE A 115 0.25 -4.42 -37.40
CA PHE A 115 -0.48 -4.93 -36.24
C PHE A 115 -0.42 -3.95 -35.05
N ILE A 116 0.72 -3.33 -34.74
CA ILE A 116 0.82 -2.34 -33.66
C ILE A 116 -0.06 -1.13 -33.96
N GLN A 117 -0.08 -0.68 -35.22
CA GLN A 117 -0.93 0.43 -35.64
C GLN A 117 -2.43 0.09 -35.53
N GLU A 118 -2.83 -1.13 -35.87
CA GLU A 118 -4.20 -1.62 -35.70
C GLU A 118 -4.59 -1.78 -34.23
N TRP A 119 -3.71 -2.34 -33.40
CA TRP A 119 -3.93 -2.45 -31.96
C TRP A 119 -4.06 -1.08 -31.30
N ALA A 120 -3.25 -0.09 -31.70
CA ALA A 120 -3.39 1.29 -31.23
C ALA A 120 -4.76 1.87 -31.58
N LYS A 121 -5.26 1.64 -32.81
CA LYS A 121 -6.61 2.06 -33.24
C LYS A 121 -7.72 1.33 -32.48
N ILE A 122 -7.57 0.04 -32.21
CA ILE A 122 -8.54 -0.75 -31.43
C ILE A 122 -8.61 -0.26 -29.99
N ILE A 123 -7.47 0.03 -29.37
CA ILE A 123 -7.40 0.58 -28.00
C ILE A 123 -8.03 1.97 -27.96
N ASP A 124 -7.69 2.86 -28.89
CA ASP A 124 -8.28 4.21 -28.97
C ASP A 124 -9.81 4.14 -29.17
N ASN A 125 -10.29 3.32 -30.10
CA ASN A 125 -11.71 3.12 -30.33
C ASN A 125 -12.41 2.43 -29.16
N GLY A 126 -11.80 1.41 -28.55
CA GLY A 126 -12.33 0.71 -27.39
C GLY A 126 -12.43 1.62 -26.16
N THR A 127 -11.47 2.53 -25.98
CA THR A 127 -11.48 3.55 -24.93
C THR A 127 -12.62 4.54 -25.15
N LYS A 128 -12.78 5.05 -26.39
CA LYS A 128 -13.90 5.92 -26.78
C LYS A 128 -15.27 5.25 -26.61
N VAL A 129 -15.39 3.97 -26.98
CA VAL A 129 -16.63 3.18 -26.85
C VAL A 129 -16.93 2.86 -25.38
N ALA A 130 -15.92 2.51 -24.56
CA ALA A 130 -16.10 2.28 -23.14
C ALA A 130 -16.54 3.55 -22.40
N MET A 131 -15.97 4.71 -22.76
CA MET A 131 -16.40 6.02 -22.27
C MET A 131 -17.86 6.31 -22.69
N SER A 132 -18.21 6.06 -23.96
CA SER A 132 -19.57 6.24 -24.48
C SER A 132 -20.62 5.33 -23.83
N TYR A 133 -20.29 4.06 -23.54
CA TYR A 133 -21.19 3.14 -22.82
C TYR A 133 -21.31 3.50 -21.33
N SER A 134 -20.24 4.01 -20.72
CA SER A 134 -20.19 4.43 -19.33
C SER A 134 -21.08 5.66 -19.05
N GLU A 135 -21.40 6.49 -20.04
CA GLU A 135 -22.22 7.70 -19.87
C GLU A 135 -23.71 7.43 -19.59
N ASN A 136 -24.21 6.21 -19.82
CA ASN A 136 -25.65 5.89 -19.79
C ASN A 136 -26.24 5.49 -18.41
N SER A 137 -25.43 5.51 -17.35
CA SER A 137 -25.87 5.20 -15.97
C SER A 137 -26.08 6.49 -15.18
N LYS A 138 -27.20 6.69 -14.47
CA LYS A 138 -27.44 7.94 -13.68
C LYS A 138 -26.40 8.19 -12.58
N PHE A 139 -25.86 7.12 -11.97
CA PHE A 139 -24.74 7.20 -11.03
C PHE A 139 -23.44 7.62 -11.73
N GLN A 140 -23.33 7.25 -12.99
CA GLN A 140 -22.18 7.57 -13.82
C GLN A 140 -22.31 8.89 -14.56
N THR A 141 -23.50 9.41 -14.88
CA THR A 141 -23.65 10.80 -15.33
C THR A 141 -23.16 11.75 -14.24
N PHE A 142 -23.27 11.40 -12.95
CA PHE A 142 -22.63 12.12 -11.85
C PHE A 142 -21.10 11.96 -11.84
N LEU A 143 -20.58 10.73 -11.98
CA LEU A 143 -19.13 10.49 -12.04
C LEU A 143 -18.52 11.08 -13.32
N THR A 144 -19.02 10.74 -14.51
CA THR A 144 -18.67 11.35 -15.80
C THR A 144 -18.80 12.85 -15.78
N LYS A 145 -19.81 13.50 -15.17
CA LYS A 145 -19.80 14.97 -15.05
C LYS A 145 -18.68 15.49 -14.14
N ALA A 146 -18.34 14.74 -13.08
CA ALA A 146 -17.18 15.05 -12.23
C ALA A 146 -15.82 14.78 -12.92
N PHE A 147 -15.77 13.84 -13.89
CA PHE A 147 -14.60 13.46 -14.68
C PHE A 147 -14.54 14.13 -16.07
N SER A 148 -15.63 14.74 -16.57
CA SER A 148 -15.70 15.40 -17.89
C SER A 148 -15.38 16.88 -17.80
N ASP A 149 -15.48 17.50 -16.62
CA ASP A 149 -14.82 18.79 -16.38
C ASP A 149 -13.28 18.67 -16.49
N THR A 150 -12.75 17.44 -16.45
CA THR A 150 -11.35 17.08 -16.76
C THR A 150 -11.08 16.96 -18.28
N SER A 151 -12.06 17.22 -19.15
CA SER A 151 -11.88 17.27 -20.62
C SER A 151 -11.35 18.61 -21.15
N LYS A 152 -11.07 19.58 -20.26
CA LYS A 152 -10.15 20.67 -20.58
C LYS A 152 -8.78 20.05 -20.81
N GLU A 153 -8.17 20.34 -21.98
CA GLU A 153 -6.85 19.85 -22.45
C GLU A 153 -6.03 19.21 -21.33
N ALA A 154 -6.00 17.87 -21.30
CA ALA A 154 -5.26 17.14 -20.27
C ALA A 154 -3.83 17.67 -20.22
N MET A 155 -3.38 18.08 -19.03
CA MET A 155 -2.03 18.59 -18.85
C MET A 155 -1.07 17.42 -18.94
N ILE A 156 -0.26 17.41 -20.00
CA ILE A 156 0.75 16.39 -20.29
C ILE A 156 2.11 16.98 -19.95
N TYR A 157 2.81 16.32 -19.03
CA TYR A 157 4.18 16.65 -18.69
C TYR A 157 5.08 16.65 -19.94
N GLY A 158 5.78 17.77 -20.18
CA GLY A 158 6.70 17.93 -21.29
C GLY A 158 6.09 18.40 -22.62
N GLU A 159 4.80 18.74 -22.64
CA GLU A 159 4.11 19.28 -23.83
C GLU A 159 3.35 20.58 -23.54
N ASN A 160 2.23 20.51 -22.82
CA ASN A 160 1.33 21.63 -22.52
C ASN A 160 1.19 21.89 -21.01
N ALA A 161 2.06 21.28 -20.19
CA ALA A 161 2.13 21.57 -18.76
C ALA A 161 2.46 23.07 -18.57
N PRO A 162 1.60 23.85 -17.90
CA PRO A 162 1.62 25.31 -17.95
C PRO A 162 2.84 25.97 -17.30
N TYR A 163 3.70 25.22 -16.61
CA TYR A 163 4.81 25.77 -15.83
C TYR A 163 6.06 24.88 -15.89
N HIS A 164 7.20 25.49 -16.21
CA HIS A 164 8.55 24.94 -16.11
C HIS A 164 9.34 25.77 -15.07
N PHE A 165 9.70 25.19 -13.93
CA PHE A 165 10.68 25.77 -13.00
C PHE A 165 12.04 25.95 -13.65
N PHE A 166 12.37 25.03 -14.57
CA PHE A 166 13.63 25.03 -15.28
C PHE A 166 13.38 25.23 -16.78
N GLY A 167 14.08 26.20 -17.35
CA GLY A 167 14.00 26.45 -18.79
C GLY A 167 14.46 25.24 -19.62
N GLU A 168 14.20 25.30 -20.92
CA GLU A 168 14.71 24.32 -21.87
C GLU A 168 16.24 24.33 -21.89
N THR A 169 16.84 23.15 -21.97
CA THR A 169 18.27 22.99 -22.20
C THR A 169 18.56 22.91 -23.69
N VAL A 170 19.83 23.04 -24.08
CA VAL A 170 20.25 22.80 -25.48
C VAL A 170 19.97 21.36 -25.95
N TYR A 171 19.66 20.44 -25.04
CA TYR A 171 19.38 19.04 -25.32
C TYR A 171 17.88 18.71 -25.32
N THR A 172 16.99 19.60 -24.86
CA THR A 172 15.55 19.33 -24.71
C THR A 172 14.92 18.71 -25.95
N HIS A 173 15.24 19.26 -27.12
CA HIS A 173 14.69 18.84 -28.42
C HIS A 173 15.68 18.02 -29.26
N ALA A 174 16.83 17.64 -28.70
CA ALA A 174 17.90 16.93 -29.42
C ALA A 174 17.69 15.41 -29.45
N SER A 175 16.69 14.89 -28.74
CA SER A 175 16.28 13.47 -28.73
C SER A 175 15.01 13.27 -29.54
N PHE A 176 14.85 12.14 -30.24
CA PHE A 176 13.55 11.77 -30.83
C PHE A 176 12.53 11.32 -29.77
N LEU A 177 12.99 11.00 -28.56
CA LEU A 177 12.15 10.77 -27.38
C LEU A 177 11.96 12.10 -26.63
N SER A 178 10.88 12.82 -26.93
CA SER A 178 10.47 14.05 -26.24
C SER A 178 10.16 13.81 -24.76
N ARG A 179 10.14 14.87 -23.94
CA ARG A 179 9.74 14.80 -22.51
C ARG A 179 8.32 14.24 -22.31
N SER A 180 7.42 14.45 -23.28
CA SER A 180 6.06 13.89 -23.31
C SER A 180 5.97 12.43 -23.78
N SER A 181 7.06 11.86 -24.29
CA SER A 181 7.08 10.46 -24.76
C SER A 181 6.81 9.49 -23.61
N ILE A 182 5.76 8.68 -23.77
CA ILE A 182 5.40 7.62 -22.80
C ILE A 182 6.58 6.69 -22.56
N LEU A 183 7.35 6.34 -23.60
CA LEU A 183 8.50 5.45 -23.47
C LEU A 183 9.60 6.09 -22.61
N ARG A 184 9.96 7.36 -22.88
CA ARG A 184 10.92 8.11 -22.07
C ARG A 184 10.46 8.20 -20.63
N GLN A 185 9.22 8.64 -20.41
CA GLN A 185 8.66 8.78 -19.07
C GLN A 185 8.67 7.44 -18.33
N SER A 186 8.25 6.35 -18.97
CA SER A 186 8.24 5.00 -18.39
C SER A 186 9.63 4.56 -17.95
N LEU A 187 10.64 4.69 -18.83
CA LEU A 187 12.01 4.29 -18.55
C LEU A 187 12.64 5.16 -17.45
N SER A 188 12.44 6.48 -17.53
CA SER A 188 12.92 7.42 -16.51
C SER A 188 12.29 7.14 -15.15
N LEU A 189 10.97 6.98 -15.09
CA LEU A 189 10.24 6.63 -13.86
C LEU A 189 10.69 5.29 -13.29
N LEU A 190 10.85 4.26 -14.12
CA LEU A 190 11.28 2.95 -13.67
C LEU A 190 12.65 3.02 -12.97
N VAL A 191 13.64 3.65 -13.61
CA VAL A 191 15.00 3.77 -13.06
C VAL A 191 14.99 4.65 -11.81
N MET A 192 14.42 5.83 -11.91
CA MET A 192 14.39 6.82 -10.82
C MET A 192 13.67 6.28 -9.59
N MET A 193 12.48 5.71 -9.75
CA MET A 193 11.68 5.22 -8.63
C MET A 193 12.27 3.94 -8.02
N SER A 194 12.98 3.13 -8.80
CA SER A 194 13.73 1.99 -8.25
C SER A 194 14.89 2.47 -7.37
N ILE A 195 15.66 3.46 -7.83
CA ILE A 195 16.74 4.08 -7.04
C ILE A 195 16.17 4.71 -5.77
N PHE A 196 15.09 5.50 -5.90
CA PHE A 196 14.43 6.12 -4.75
C PHE A 196 13.93 5.06 -3.75
N GLY A 197 13.26 4.01 -4.24
CA GLY A 197 12.77 2.91 -3.42
C GLY A 197 13.89 2.20 -2.65
N TRP A 198 15.01 1.91 -3.31
CA TRP A 198 16.19 1.34 -2.64
C TRP A 198 16.79 2.30 -1.61
N LEU A 199 16.99 3.58 -1.96
CA LEU A 199 17.55 4.56 -1.03
C LEU A 199 16.67 4.70 0.22
N LEU A 200 15.36 4.80 0.03
CA LEU A 200 14.40 4.89 1.14
C LEU A 200 14.43 3.62 1.99
N TYR A 201 14.33 2.44 1.37
CA TYR A 201 14.38 1.14 2.05
C TYR A 201 15.67 0.97 2.84
N PHE A 202 16.84 1.10 2.21
CA PHE A 202 18.13 0.91 2.88
C PHE A 202 18.37 1.95 3.97
N THR A 203 17.97 3.20 3.78
CA THR A 203 18.13 4.24 4.79
C THR A 203 17.26 3.94 6.02
N VAL A 204 15.95 3.75 5.82
CA VAL A 204 15.01 3.61 6.94
C VAL A 204 15.19 2.26 7.65
N ALA A 205 15.35 1.16 6.91
CA ALA A 205 15.59 -0.16 7.48
C ALA A 205 16.91 -0.21 8.25
N SER A 206 18.00 0.39 7.72
CA SER A 206 19.28 0.44 8.43
C SER A 206 19.19 1.30 9.69
N LEU A 207 18.59 2.49 9.62
CA LEU A 207 18.41 3.35 10.80
C LEU A 207 17.59 2.64 11.88
N SER A 208 16.46 2.02 11.51
CA SER A 208 15.68 1.21 12.44
C SER A 208 16.50 0.05 13.00
N PHE A 209 17.25 -0.66 12.16
CA PHE A 209 18.09 -1.78 12.60
C PHE A 209 19.18 -1.36 13.59
N PHE A 210 19.89 -0.26 13.35
CA PHE A 210 21.01 0.15 14.20
C PHE A 210 20.58 0.92 15.44
N LEU A 211 19.51 1.72 15.37
CA LEU A 211 19.11 2.61 16.46
C LEU A 211 17.97 2.05 17.32
N VAL A 212 17.12 1.19 16.76
CA VAL A 212 15.82 0.82 17.35
C VAL A 212 15.70 -0.70 17.56
N TYR A 213 16.16 -1.55 16.64
CA TYR A 213 15.94 -3.00 16.66
C TYR A 213 16.59 -3.70 17.87
N ASP A 214 15.83 -4.61 18.51
CA ASP A 214 16.33 -5.41 19.63
C ASP A 214 17.14 -6.61 19.15
N LYS A 215 18.47 -6.57 19.32
CA LYS A 215 19.36 -7.66 18.87
C LYS A 215 19.13 -8.97 19.63
N SER A 216 18.46 -8.94 20.79
CA SER A 216 18.11 -10.19 21.50
C SER A 216 17.16 -11.08 20.70
N ASN A 217 16.44 -10.52 19.72
CA ASN A 217 15.56 -11.28 18.82
C ASN A 217 16.32 -12.32 17.98
N PHE A 218 17.64 -12.17 17.80
CA PHE A 218 18.46 -13.18 17.12
C PHE A 218 18.50 -14.51 17.88
N ASN A 219 18.30 -14.49 19.20
CA ASN A 219 18.26 -15.70 20.03
C ASN A 219 16.89 -16.42 19.97
N HIS A 220 15.94 -15.91 19.18
CA HIS A 220 14.63 -16.55 19.06
C HIS A 220 14.77 -17.90 18.32
N PRO A 221 14.16 -19.00 18.82
CA PRO A 221 14.32 -20.35 18.24
C PRO A 221 13.81 -20.50 16.80
N ARG A 222 13.04 -19.51 16.33
CA ARG A 222 12.48 -19.43 14.97
C ARG A 222 13.13 -18.35 14.10
N TYR A 223 14.25 -17.78 14.53
CA TYR A 223 15.08 -16.93 13.69
C TYR A 223 15.77 -17.77 12.60
N LEU A 224 15.75 -17.30 11.36
CA LEU A 224 16.25 -18.06 10.21
C LEU A 224 17.76 -17.87 10.01
N LYS A 225 18.40 -18.91 9.50
CA LYS A 225 19.79 -18.83 9.06
C LYS A 225 19.92 -17.80 7.93
N ASN A 226 20.87 -16.86 8.04
CA ASN A 226 21.13 -15.80 7.06
C ASN A 226 19.89 -14.92 6.77
N GLN A 227 19.01 -14.73 7.77
CA GLN A 227 17.72 -14.08 7.55
C GLN A 227 17.84 -12.69 6.93
N ILE A 228 18.68 -11.82 7.50
CA ILE A 228 18.88 -10.45 7.01
C ILE A 228 19.34 -10.44 5.56
N SER A 229 20.27 -11.33 5.19
CA SER A 229 20.73 -11.44 3.80
C SER A 229 19.62 -11.87 2.85
N MET A 230 18.79 -12.83 3.25
CA MET A 230 17.64 -13.26 2.45
C MET A 230 16.58 -12.16 2.33
N GLU A 231 16.29 -11.44 3.42
CA GLU A 231 15.35 -10.32 3.46
C GLU A 231 15.81 -9.19 2.52
N ILE A 232 17.07 -8.75 2.65
CA ILE A 232 17.65 -7.71 1.80
C ILE A 232 17.64 -8.13 0.34
N ARG A 233 18.03 -9.37 0.03
CA ARG A 233 18.05 -9.89 -1.34
C ARG A 233 16.65 -9.86 -1.95
N LEU A 234 15.66 -10.41 -1.24
CA LEU A 234 14.29 -10.46 -1.73
C LEU A 234 13.71 -9.06 -1.93
N ALA A 235 13.92 -8.14 -0.99
CA ALA A 235 13.47 -6.75 -1.13
C ALA A 235 14.15 -6.05 -2.31
N THR A 236 15.47 -6.22 -2.47
CA THR A 236 16.24 -5.60 -3.55
C THR A 236 15.77 -6.07 -4.92
N GLU A 237 15.50 -7.38 -5.06
CA GLU A 237 14.98 -7.98 -6.30
C GLU A 237 13.50 -7.59 -6.56
N ALA A 238 12.68 -7.44 -5.52
CA ALA A 238 11.26 -7.13 -5.64
C ALA A 238 10.97 -5.66 -6.01
N ILE A 239 11.74 -4.70 -5.46
CA ILE A 239 11.49 -3.26 -5.61
C ILE A 239 11.36 -2.82 -7.09
N PRO A 240 12.28 -3.15 -8.01
CA PRO A 240 12.15 -2.74 -9.41
C PRO A 240 10.91 -3.32 -10.11
N VAL A 241 10.51 -4.54 -9.76
CA VAL A 241 9.32 -5.18 -10.34
C VAL A 241 8.05 -4.53 -9.80
N MET A 242 8.01 -4.17 -8.51
CA MET A 242 6.93 -3.36 -7.95
C MET A 242 6.81 -2.02 -8.67
N VAL A 243 7.95 -1.32 -8.83
CA VAL A 243 7.98 -0.03 -9.54
C VAL A 243 7.47 -0.19 -10.97
N LEU A 244 7.89 -1.23 -11.69
CA LEU A 244 7.40 -1.53 -13.03
C LEU A 244 5.87 -1.66 -13.08
N LEU A 245 5.28 -2.37 -12.12
CA LEU A 245 3.82 -2.50 -11.99
C LEU A 245 3.15 -1.18 -11.61
N THR A 246 3.86 -0.29 -10.92
CA THR A 246 3.36 1.03 -10.51
C THR A 246 3.51 2.12 -11.57
N VAL A 247 4.43 1.99 -12.54
CA VAL A 247 4.67 2.97 -13.62
C VAL A 247 3.37 3.44 -14.32
N PRO A 248 2.39 2.58 -14.66
CA PRO A 248 1.13 3.03 -15.25
C PRO A 248 0.37 4.06 -14.42
N TRP A 249 0.41 3.97 -13.08
CA TRP A 249 -0.22 4.95 -12.19
C TRP A 249 0.50 6.30 -12.27
N PHE A 250 1.82 6.30 -12.22
CA PHE A 250 2.62 7.53 -12.36
C PHE A 250 2.46 8.18 -13.73
N LEU A 251 2.42 7.40 -14.82
CA LEU A 251 2.14 7.93 -16.16
C LEU A 251 0.76 8.58 -16.21
N SER A 252 -0.24 7.94 -15.62
CA SER A 252 -1.60 8.48 -15.57
C SER A 252 -1.65 9.80 -14.77
N GLU A 253 -0.87 9.92 -13.68
CA GLU A 253 -0.70 11.17 -12.94
C GLU A 253 -0.04 12.27 -13.80
N LEU A 254 1.02 11.94 -14.56
CA LEU A 254 1.74 12.88 -15.44
C LEU A 254 0.92 13.35 -16.63
N HIS A 255 -0.15 12.62 -16.98
CA HIS A 255 -1.05 12.90 -18.10
C HIS A 255 -2.39 13.48 -17.61
N GLY A 256 -2.45 13.92 -16.36
CA GLY A 256 -3.59 14.68 -15.83
C GLY A 256 -4.83 13.85 -15.47
N TYR A 257 -4.73 12.52 -15.35
CA TYR A 257 -5.87 11.67 -15.01
C TYR A 257 -6.17 11.62 -13.50
N SER A 258 -5.28 12.13 -12.65
CA SER A 258 -5.49 12.17 -11.19
C SER A 258 -6.07 13.52 -10.75
N TYR A 259 -6.74 13.52 -9.60
CA TYR A 259 -7.23 14.72 -8.91
C TYR A 259 -6.18 15.35 -7.99
N LEU A 260 -4.90 15.21 -8.34
CA LEU A 260 -3.80 15.83 -7.60
C LEU A 260 -3.78 17.33 -7.88
N TYR A 261 -3.74 18.14 -6.82
CA TYR A 261 -3.68 19.60 -6.93
C TYR A 261 -2.64 20.19 -5.98
N TRP A 262 -2.24 21.44 -6.23
CA TRP A 262 -1.21 22.12 -5.44
C TRP A 262 -1.65 23.42 -4.82
N ASP A 263 -2.55 24.16 -5.45
CA ASP A 263 -2.88 25.48 -4.95
C ASP A 263 -3.65 25.39 -3.63
N ILE A 264 -3.23 26.22 -2.68
CA ILE A 264 -3.80 26.31 -1.34
C ILE A 264 -4.47 27.66 -1.22
N ASP A 265 -5.67 27.76 -1.76
CA ASP A 265 -6.48 28.98 -1.75
C ASP A 265 -7.91 28.69 -1.26
N GLU A 266 -8.75 29.72 -1.21
CA GLU A 266 -10.14 29.57 -0.78
C GLU A 266 -10.93 28.60 -1.65
N SER A 267 -10.54 28.46 -2.92
CA SER A 267 -11.21 27.62 -3.89
C SER A 267 -10.95 26.12 -3.71
N THR A 268 -9.77 25.78 -3.20
CA THR A 268 -9.43 24.40 -2.80
C THR A 268 -9.79 24.12 -1.34
N GLY A 269 -10.43 25.09 -0.67
CA GLY A 269 -10.78 25.06 0.76
C GLY A 269 -9.57 25.24 1.69
N GLY A 270 -8.42 25.61 1.12
CA GLY A 270 -7.18 25.97 1.80
C GLY A 270 -6.65 24.90 2.75
N TRP A 271 -5.94 25.36 3.79
CA TRP A 271 -5.31 24.48 4.79
C TRP A 271 -6.28 23.57 5.55
N LYS A 272 -7.55 23.97 5.68
CA LYS A 272 -8.57 23.14 6.35
C LYS A 272 -8.82 21.86 5.56
N THR A 273 -8.95 21.94 4.24
CA THR A 273 -9.13 20.76 3.39
C THR A 273 -7.94 19.82 3.50
N ILE A 274 -6.71 20.35 3.47
CA ILE A 274 -5.48 19.56 3.62
C ILE A 274 -5.45 18.82 4.96
N LEU A 275 -5.84 19.48 6.05
CA LEU A 275 -5.91 18.85 7.37
C LEU A 275 -6.91 17.69 7.41
N PHE A 276 -8.04 17.79 6.71
CA PHE A 276 -9.03 16.71 6.62
C PHE A 276 -8.63 15.60 5.63
N GLN A 277 -7.82 15.89 4.62
CA GLN A 277 -7.31 14.90 3.66
C GLN A 277 -6.41 13.85 4.33
N LEU A 278 -5.61 14.23 5.33
CA LEU A 278 -4.74 13.29 6.05
C LEU A 278 -5.53 12.14 6.71
N PRO A 279 -6.47 12.39 7.63
CA PRO A 279 -7.25 11.31 8.22
C PRO A 279 -8.13 10.60 7.19
N ALA A 280 -8.67 11.30 6.19
CA ALA A 280 -9.47 10.65 5.14
C ALA A 280 -8.62 9.67 4.30
N SER A 281 -7.41 10.07 3.90
CA SER A 281 -6.48 9.21 3.15
C SER A 281 -5.98 8.04 3.99
N ILE A 282 -5.65 8.25 5.27
CA ILE A 282 -5.30 7.15 6.20
C ILE A 282 -6.46 6.16 6.29
N MET A 283 -7.69 6.62 6.55
CA MET A 283 -8.84 5.73 6.71
C MET A 283 -9.15 4.93 5.43
N PHE A 284 -9.06 5.57 4.26
CA PHE A 284 -9.27 4.89 2.98
C PHE A 284 -8.16 3.87 2.69
N THR A 285 -6.90 4.27 2.85
CA THR A 285 -5.75 3.41 2.55
C THR A 285 -5.68 2.24 3.52
N ASP A 286 -5.90 2.47 4.81
CA ASP A 286 -5.97 1.41 5.84
C ASP A 286 -7.09 0.41 5.54
N ALA A 287 -8.25 0.87 5.06
CA ALA A 287 -9.35 0.00 4.64
C ALA A 287 -8.97 -0.85 3.43
N GLY A 288 -8.43 -0.21 2.38
CA GLY A 288 -8.02 -0.88 1.16
C GLY A 288 -6.95 -1.94 1.42
N ILE A 289 -5.94 -1.61 2.23
CA ILE A 289 -4.87 -2.53 2.62
C ILE A 289 -5.46 -3.68 3.42
N TYR A 290 -6.32 -3.41 4.40
CA TYR A 290 -6.99 -4.47 5.16
C TYR A 290 -7.65 -5.51 4.25
N PHE A 291 -8.44 -5.08 3.26
CA PHE A 291 -9.12 -6.00 2.34
C PHE A 291 -8.14 -6.73 1.40
N LEU A 292 -7.16 -6.03 0.86
CA LEU A 292 -6.17 -6.63 -0.06
C LEU A 292 -5.23 -7.59 0.67
N HIS A 293 -4.80 -7.24 1.87
CA HIS A 293 -3.99 -8.08 2.74
C HIS A 293 -4.77 -9.32 3.18
N ARG A 294 -6.03 -9.18 3.59
CA ARG A 294 -6.90 -10.33 3.88
C ARG A 294 -7.12 -11.22 2.64
N TRP A 295 -7.22 -10.63 1.44
CA TRP A 295 -7.27 -11.39 0.19
C TRP A 295 -5.96 -12.11 -0.13
N LEU A 296 -4.82 -11.50 0.14
CA LEU A 296 -3.48 -12.11 0.01
C LEU A 296 -3.33 -13.34 0.90
N HIS A 297 -4.06 -13.40 2.02
CA HIS A 297 -4.13 -14.58 2.86
C HIS A 297 -5.05 -15.69 2.36
N TRP A 298 -5.84 -15.50 1.30
CA TRP A 298 -6.63 -16.60 0.72
C TRP A 298 -5.69 -17.76 0.30
N PRO A 299 -5.94 -19.05 0.65
CA PRO A 299 -4.97 -20.14 0.49
C PRO A 299 -4.21 -20.23 -0.84
N LEU A 300 -4.88 -20.00 -1.99
CA LEU A 300 -4.23 -20.02 -3.29
C LEU A 300 -3.37 -18.77 -3.52
N VAL A 301 -3.86 -17.60 -3.13
CA VAL A 301 -3.14 -16.33 -3.26
C VAL A 301 -1.94 -16.32 -2.31
N TYR A 302 -2.16 -16.73 -1.06
CA TYR A 302 -1.13 -16.85 -0.03
C TYR A 302 0.03 -17.70 -0.52
N LYS A 303 -0.26 -18.92 -1.02
CA LYS A 303 0.76 -19.86 -1.48
C LYS A 303 1.73 -19.25 -2.50
N TYR A 304 1.23 -18.42 -3.42
CA TYR A 304 2.03 -17.89 -4.52
C TYR A 304 2.59 -16.49 -4.27
N LEU A 305 1.87 -15.64 -3.53
CA LEU A 305 2.20 -14.23 -3.36
C LEU A 305 2.72 -13.93 -1.96
N HIS A 306 1.99 -14.32 -0.92
CA HIS A 306 2.23 -13.81 0.44
C HIS A 306 3.03 -14.75 1.35
N LYS A 307 3.11 -16.04 1.02
CA LYS A 307 3.85 -17.06 1.79
C LYS A 307 5.33 -16.70 1.94
N ALA A 308 5.94 -16.10 0.91
CA ALA A 308 7.35 -15.68 0.96
C ALA A 308 7.60 -14.62 2.03
N HIS A 309 6.65 -13.70 2.23
CA HIS A 309 6.70 -12.69 3.29
C HIS A 309 6.56 -13.31 4.67
N HIS A 310 5.60 -14.23 4.81
CA HIS A 310 5.30 -14.95 6.05
C HIS A 310 6.35 -15.98 6.48
N LYS A 311 7.42 -16.12 5.69
CA LYS A 311 8.61 -16.85 6.10
C LYS A 311 9.32 -16.15 7.28
N TRP A 312 9.23 -14.82 7.38
CA TRP A 312 9.93 -13.99 8.36
C TRP A 312 9.21 -13.92 9.72
N ILE A 313 9.03 -15.05 10.41
CA ILE A 313 8.29 -15.11 11.68
C ILE A 313 8.85 -14.13 12.73
N VAL A 314 10.17 -14.04 12.82
CA VAL A 314 10.87 -13.08 13.68
C VAL A 314 11.37 -11.94 12.81
N CYS A 315 10.49 -11.02 12.46
CA CYS A 315 10.82 -9.93 11.54
C CYS A 315 12.05 -9.12 12.00
N THR A 316 12.84 -8.70 11.02
CA THR A 316 13.74 -7.54 11.16
C THR A 316 13.19 -6.37 10.34
N PRO A 317 13.70 -5.13 10.52
CA PRO A 317 13.31 -4.00 9.69
C PRO A 317 13.51 -4.25 8.18
N PHE A 318 14.45 -5.14 7.81
CA PHE A 318 14.70 -5.51 6.42
C PHE A 318 13.61 -6.43 5.84
N ALA A 319 12.82 -7.11 6.68
CA ALA A 319 11.67 -7.92 6.24
C ALA A 319 10.53 -7.07 5.64
N SER A 320 10.50 -5.77 5.94
CA SER A 320 9.42 -4.85 5.59
C SER A 320 9.02 -4.81 4.11
N HIS A 321 9.98 -5.04 3.21
CA HIS A 321 9.78 -5.06 1.76
C HIS A 321 10.21 -6.40 1.14
N ALA A 322 10.50 -7.40 1.98
CA ALA A 322 10.96 -8.72 1.56
C ALA A 322 9.75 -9.63 1.27
N PHE A 323 9.08 -9.39 0.15
CA PHE A 323 7.90 -10.15 -0.27
C PHE A 323 7.86 -10.31 -1.80
N ASN A 324 6.90 -11.06 -2.32
CA ASN A 324 6.67 -11.14 -3.76
C ASN A 324 6.34 -9.74 -4.32
N PRO A 325 6.88 -9.31 -5.46
CA PRO A 325 6.60 -7.97 -5.98
C PRO A 325 5.11 -7.72 -6.27
N VAL A 326 4.33 -8.75 -6.65
CA VAL A 326 2.89 -8.61 -6.85
C VAL A 326 2.16 -8.42 -5.52
N ASP A 327 2.64 -9.03 -4.44
CA ASP A 327 2.12 -8.83 -3.09
C ASP A 327 2.29 -7.35 -2.66
N GLY A 328 3.51 -6.83 -2.74
CA GLY A 328 3.78 -5.43 -2.42
C GLY A 328 3.03 -4.43 -3.30
N TYR A 329 2.96 -4.70 -4.61
CA TYR A 329 2.15 -3.90 -5.53
C TYR A 329 0.67 -3.91 -5.12
N CYS A 330 0.08 -5.08 -4.85
CA CYS A 330 -1.31 -5.17 -4.42
C CYS A 330 -1.54 -4.37 -3.14
N GLN A 331 -0.66 -4.46 -2.13
CA GLN A 331 -0.81 -3.68 -0.91
C GLN A 331 -0.61 -2.16 -1.12
N SER A 332 0.13 -1.72 -2.15
CA SER A 332 0.30 -0.28 -2.44
C SER A 332 -0.87 0.34 -3.21
N LEU A 333 -1.71 -0.45 -3.87
CA LEU A 333 -2.81 0.02 -4.72
C LEU A 333 -3.73 1.08 -4.07
N PRO A 334 -4.14 0.97 -2.79
CA PRO A 334 -5.00 1.97 -2.18
C PRO A 334 -4.42 3.38 -2.17
N TYR A 335 -3.09 3.52 -2.09
CA TYR A 335 -2.41 4.83 -2.16
C TYR A 335 -2.46 5.41 -3.57
N HIS A 336 -2.40 4.57 -4.59
CA HIS A 336 -2.53 4.99 -5.99
C HIS A 336 -3.97 5.23 -6.38
N TRP A 337 -4.95 4.51 -5.83
CA TRP A 337 -6.36 4.73 -6.13
C TRP A 337 -6.91 6.03 -5.54
N TYR A 338 -6.46 6.40 -4.33
CA TYR A 338 -6.98 7.57 -3.64
C TYR A 338 -6.94 8.86 -4.50
N PRO A 339 -5.81 9.28 -5.10
CA PRO A 339 -5.77 10.49 -5.91
C PRO A 339 -6.59 10.42 -7.20
N PHE A 340 -7.04 9.23 -7.65
CA PHE A 340 -7.92 9.09 -8.82
C PHE A 340 -9.41 9.08 -8.44
N LEU A 341 -9.71 8.97 -7.15
CA LEU A 341 -11.07 8.97 -6.62
C LEU A 341 -11.41 10.26 -5.89
N PHE A 342 -10.41 10.88 -5.24
CA PHE A 342 -10.59 12.03 -4.37
C PHE A 342 -9.53 13.10 -4.64
N PRO A 343 -9.90 14.39 -4.56
CA PRO A 343 -8.93 15.48 -4.55
C PRO A 343 -7.93 15.30 -3.42
N LEU A 344 -6.65 15.32 -3.78
CA LEU A 344 -5.56 15.18 -2.83
C LEU A 344 -4.49 16.23 -3.13
N HIS A 345 -4.11 16.99 -2.10
CA HIS A 345 -3.04 17.95 -2.26
C HIS A 345 -1.70 17.21 -2.47
N LYS A 346 -0.91 17.64 -3.45
CA LYS A 346 0.37 17.01 -3.85
C LYS A 346 1.36 16.83 -2.69
N PHE A 347 1.46 17.80 -1.78
CA PHE A 347 2.27 17.65 -0.57
C PHE A 347 1.73 16.53 0.35
N THR A 348 0.41 16.45 0.53
CA THR A 348 -0.22 15.38 1.32
C THR A 348 0.05 14.03 0.68
N TYR A 349 -0.01 13.94 -0.66
CA TYR A 349 0.31 12.72 -1.40
C TYR A 349 1.76 12.27 -1.16
N LEU A 350 2.75 13.16 -1.35
CA LEU A 350 4.16 12.83 -1.10
C LEU A 350 4.45 12.49 0.36
N PHE A 351 3.85 13.22 1.29
CA PHE A 351 3.96 12.94 2.72
C PHE A 351 3.41 11.55 3.04
N MET A 352 2.20 11.22 2.56
CA MET A 352 1.57 9.92 2.79
C MET A 352 2.36 8.77 2.14
N PHE A 353 2.86 8.97 0.92
CA PHE A 353 3.72 8.01 0.22
C PHE A 353 5.02 7.75 1.00
N THR A 354 5.66 8.78 1.55
CA THR A 354 6.85 8.61 2.39
C THR A 354 6.48 7.96 3.72
N PHE A 355 5.43 8.44 4.39
CA PHE A 355 4.98 7.99 5.70
C PHE A 355 4.65 6.49 5.72
N VAL A 356 3.96 5.95 4.70
CA VAL A 356 3.67 4.51 4.64
C VAL A 356 4.94 3.67 4.57
N ASN A 357 5.96 4.11 3.83
CA ASN A 357 7.22 3.36 3.74
C ASN A 357 7.94 3.33 5.10
N PHE A 358 7.97 4.46 5.81
CA PHE A 358 8.50 4.50 7.18
C PHE A 358 7.70 3.60 8.12
N TRP A 359 6.37 3.70 8.07
CA TRP A 359 5.48 2.89 8.89
C TRP A 359 5.67 1.39 8.64
N THR A 360 5.78 0.99 7.37
CA THR A 360 6.00 -0.40 6.95
C THR A 360 7.30 -0.94 7.55
N VAL A 361 8.37 -0.15 7.64
CA VAL A 361 9.58 -0.56 8.36
C VAL A 361 9.33 -0.69 9.87
N MET A 362 8.69 0.31 10.48
CA MET A 362 8.45 0.35 11.93
C MET A 362 7.60 -0.81 12.44
N ILE A 363 6.59 -1.26 11.70
CA ILE A 363 5.77 -2.41 12.14
C ILE A 363 6.53 -3.76 12.08
N HIS A 364 7.69 -3.82 11.41
CA HIS A 364 8.53 -5.02 11.33
C HIS A 364 9.76 -4.99 12.25
N ASP A 365 9.99 -3.90 12.98
CA ASP A 365 11.20 -3.71 13.78
C ASP A 365 11.19 -4.42 15.15
N GLY A 366 10.10 -5.11 15.50
CA GLY A 366 9.97 -5.83 16.76
C GLY A 366 9.98 -4.94 18.02
N GLN A 367 9.85 -3.61 17.88
CA GLN A 367 9.67 -2.67 18.99
C GLN A 367 8.19 -2.43 19.28
N TYR A 368 7.74 -3.09 20.34
CA TYR A 368 6.34 -3.06 20.77
C TYR A 368 6.08 -1.85 21.66
N LEU A 369 5.91 -0.67 21.04
CA LEU A 369 5.69 0.60 21.74
C LEU A 369 4.20 0.90 22.02
N SER A 370 3.30 0.45 21.15
CA SER A 370 1.87 0.72 21.25
C SER A 370 1.09 -0.47 21.78
N ASN A 371 0.58 -0.35 23.01
CA ASN A 371 -0.38 -1.30 23.61
C ASN A 371 -1.81 -0.73 23.63
N GLY A 372 -2.04 0.36 22.90
CA GLY A 372 -3.35 1.00 22.80
C GLY A 372 -4.31 0.21 21.89
N PRO A 373 -5.63 0.38 22.04
CA PRO A 373 -6.60 -0.40 21.28
C PRO A 373 -6.78 0.08 19.83
N ILE A 374 -6.13 1.16 19.41
CA ILE A 374 -6.37 1.82 18.12
C ILE A 374 -5.26 1.50 17.12
N ILE A 375 -3.99 1.69 17.49
CA ILE A 375 -2.86 1.60 16.59
C ILE A 375 -2.51 0.12 16.32
N ASN A 376 -2.42 -0.26 15.04
CA ASN A 376 -1.85 -1.53 14.61
C ASN A 376 -0.32 -1.36 14.49
N GLY A 377 0.38 -1.58 15.60
CA GLY A 377 1.84 -1.42 15.66
C GLY A 377 2.59 -2.74 15.53
N ALA A 378 3.90 -2.72 15.73
CA ALA A 378 4.75 -3.90 15.58
C ALA A 378 4.30 -5.13 16.40
N ALA A 379 3.63 -4.93 17.55
CA ALA A 379 3.14 -6.04 18.35
C ALA A 379 1.99 -6.79 17.66
N CYS A 380 1.05 -6.06 17.06
CA CYS A 380 -0.04 -6.62 16.28
C CYS A 380 0.51 -7.28 15.01
N HIS A 381 1.47 -6.66 14.34
CA HIS A 381 2.10 -7.25 13.16
C HIS A 381 2.93 -8.51 13.48
N THR A 382 3.58 -8.58 14.64
CA THR A 382 4.21 -9.83 15.10
C THR A 382 3.17 -10.92 15.34
N VAL A 383 2.02 -10.59 15.95
CA VAL A 383 0.89 -11.54 16.11
C VAL A 383 0.40 -12.01 14.74
N HIS A 384 0.31 -11.11 13.77
CA HIS A 384 -0.02 -11.45 12.39
C HIS A 384 0.96 -12.48 11.79
N HIS A 385 2.28 -12.26 11.89
CA HIS A 385 3.30 -13.20 11.40
C HIS A 385 3.37 -14.53 12.17
N LEU A 386 2.90 -14.57 13.42
CA LEU A 386 2.84 -15.80 14.22
C LEU A 386 1.60 -16.66 13.92
N TYR A 387 0.45 -16.02 13.67
CA TYR A 387 -0.85 -16.70 13.61
C TYR A 387 -1.52 -16.64 12.24
N PHE A 388 -0.98 -15.87 11.30
CA PHE A 388 -1.39 -15.70 9.90
C PHE A 388 -2.79 -15.09 9.67
N ASN A 389 -3.77 -15.38 10.53
CA ASN A 389 -5.18 -15.10 10.28
C ASN A 389 -5.76 -13.86 10.98
N TYR A 390 -4.90 -13.06 11.62
CA TYR A 390 -5.32 -11.93 12.45
C TYR A 390 -4.53 -10.68 12.11
N ASP A 391 -5.07 -9.52 12.46
CA ASP A 391 -4.41 -8.21 12.44
C ASP A 391 -3.86 -7.78 11.06
N TYR A 392 -4.72 -7.78 10.04
CA TYR A 392 -4.36 -7.44 8.65
C TYR A 392 -4.23 -5.93 8.36
N GLY A 393 -4.72 -5.05 9.25
CA GLY A 393 -4.68 -3.61 9.05
C GLY A 393 -3.25 -3.06 9.00
N GLN A 394 -3.07 -1.89 8.36
CA GLN A 394 -1.75 -1.27 8.23
C GLN A 394 -1.44 -0.37 9.42
N PHE A 395 -2.29 0.62 9.68
CA PHE A 395 -2.08 1.67 10.69
C PHE A 395 -2.95 1.47 11.92
N THR A 396 -4.19 1.00 11.72
CA THR A 396 -5.18 0.90 12.79
C THR A 396 -5.77 -0.50 12.89
N THR A 397 -6.23 -0.85 14.09
CA THR A 397 -6.95 -2.10 14.36
C THR A 397 -8.44 -1.99 14.04
N LEU A 398 -8.90 -0.84 13.52
CA LEU A 398 -10.31 -0.57 13.30
C LEU A 398 -10.93 -1.61 12.37
N TRP A 399 -10.31 -1.84 11.21
CA TRP A 399 -10.83 -2.76 10.20
C TRP A 399 -10.76 -4.21 10.64
N ASP A 400 -9.73 -4.58 11.41
CA ASP A 400 -9.66 -5.90 12.04
C ASP A 400 -10.78 -6.12 13.06
N ARG A 401 -11.12 -5.11 13.85
CA ARG A 401 -12.23 -5.19 14.81
C ARG A 401 -13.58 -5.31 14.10
N LEU A 402 -13.79 -4.51 13.06
CA LEU A 402 -15.01 -4.55 12.25
C LEU A 402 -15.15 -5.87 11.48
N GLY A 403 -14.05 -6.37 10.94
CA GLY A 403 -14.00 -7.60 10.15
C GLY A 403 -13.83 -8.89 10.96
N GLY A 404 -13.77 -8.78 12.30
CA GLY A 404 -13.69 -9.91 13.23
C GLY A 404 -12.33 -10.63 13.25
N THR A 405 -11.27 -9.97 12.82
CA THR A 405 -9.91 -10.52 12.65
C THR A 405 -8.90 -9.89 13.61
N TYR A 406 -9.35 -9.13 14.62
CA TYR A 406 -8.45 -8.55 15.62
C TYR A 406 -8.05 -9.59 16.67
N ARG A 407 -6.75 -9.73 16.94
CA ARG A 407 -6.20 -10.49 18.07
C ARG A 407 -5.33 -9.59 18.93
N GLN A 408 -5.65 -9.50 20.21
CA GLN A 408 -4.87 -8.64 21.10
C GLN A 408 -3.46 -9.23 21.33
N PRO A 409 -2.39 -8.44 21.14
CA PRO A 409 -1.05 -8.89 21.48
C PRO A 409 -0.91 -9.21 22.97
N GLU A 410 -0.22 -10.30 23.28
CA GLU A 410 0.01 -10.70 24.67
C GLU A 410 0.82 -9.63 25.40
N ARG A 411 0.44 -9.32 26.65
CA ARG A 411 1.14 -8.30 27.46
C ARG A 411 2.64 -8.58 27.64
N ALA A 412 3.03 -9.85 27.61
CA ALA A 412 4.42 -10.27 27.72
C ALA A 412 5.29 -9.77 26.54
N LEU A 413 4.71 -9.51 25.36
CA LEU A 413 5.45 -8.93 24.25
C LEU A 413 6.01 -7.55 24.65
N PHE A 414 5.20 -6.72 25.30
CA PHE A 414 5.58 -5.35 25.69
C PHE A 414 6.66 -5.29 26.79
N ASP A 415 6.87 -6.39 27.53
CA ASP A 415 7.92 -6.47 28.54
C ASP A 415 9.15 -7.18 27.98
N LYS A 416 10.22 -6.43 27.71
CA LYS A 416 11.51 -6.99 27.24
C LYS A 416 12.05 -8.06 28.20
N LYS A 417 11.81 -7.95 29.50
CA LYS A 417 12.26 -8.95 30.48
C LYS A 417 11.45 -10.25 30.43
N ALA A 418 10.23 -10.21 29.89
CA ALA A 418 9.38 -11.39 29.73
C ALA A 418 9.67 -12.18 28.43
N ARG A 419 10.44 -11.59 27.51
CA ARG A 419 10.94 -12.24 26.28
C ARG A 419 12.13 -13.16 26.61
N LYS A 420 11.84 -14.26 27.30
CA LYS A 420 12.80 -15.29 27.67
C LYS A 420 12.51 -16.58 26.90
N GLU A 421 13.48 -17.49 26.92
CA GLU A 421 13.44 -18.81 26.28
C GLU A 421 12.10 -19.55 26.51
N THR A 422 11.55 -19.52 27.72
CA THR A 422 10.27 -20.18 28.04
C THR A 422 9.06 -19.59 27.31
N THR A 423 9.00 -18.27 27.17
CA THR A 423 7.93 -17.57 26.44
C THR A 423 8.06 -17.84 24.94
N TRP A 424 9.28 -17.76 24.40
CA TRP A 424 9.54 -18.04 23.00
C TRP A 424 9.29 -19.49 22.62
N ALA A 425 9.65 -20.44 23.48
CA ALA A 425 9.36 -21.86 23.26
C ALA A 425 7.85 -22.11 23.14
N LYS A 426 7.03 -21.46 23.98
CA LYS A 426 5.58 -21.55 23.91
C LYS A 426 5.04 -20.94 22.60
N GLN A 427 5.49 -19.74 22.24
CA GLN A 427 5.07 -19.06 21.01
C GLN A 427 5.47 -19.85 19.76
N ALA A 428 6.69 -20.38 19.72
CA ALA A 428 7.17 -21.25 18.65
C ALA A 428 6.29 -22.50 18.51
N ALA A 429 6.00 -23.19 19.61
CA ALA A 429 5.15 -24.38 19.59
C ALA A 429 3.70 -24.11 19.13
N GLU A 430 3.14 -22.95 19.47
CA GLU A 430 1.81 -22.54 18.99
C GLU A 430 1.83 -22.22 17.48
N MET A 431 2.83 -21.46 17.04
CA MET A 431 3.03 -21.12 15.63
C MET A 431 3.27 -22.36 14.77
N ASP A 432 4.10 -23.31 15.22
CA ASP A 432 4.41 -24.53 14.45
C ASP A 432 3.15 -25.34 14.15
N LYS A 433 2.23 -25.47 15.12
CA LYS A 433 0.94 -26.15 14.94
C LYS A 433 0.09 -25.47 13.86
N ILE A 434 0.05 -24.14 13.87
CA ILE A 434 -0.74 -23.37 12.89
C ILE A 434 -0.10 -23.45 11.52
N ARG A 435 1.23 -23.33 11.44
CA ARG A 435 2.00 -23.46 10.21
C ARG A 435 1.80 -24.84 9.57
N GLU A 436 1.84 -25.92 10.34
CA GLU A 436 1.57 -27.28 9.85
C GLU A 436 0.18 -27.38 9.20
N VAL A 437 -0.83 -26.76 9.81
CA VAL A 437 -2.19 -26.71 9.25
C VAL A 437 -2.28 -25.88 7.97
N VAL A 438 -1.59 -24.74 7.91
CA VAL A 438 -1.68 -23.78 6.79
C VAL A 438 -0.81 -24.19 5.61
N GLU A 439 0.42 -24.60 5.88
CA GLU A 439 1.46 -24.89 4.89
C GLU A 439 1.72 -26.38 4.66
N GLY A 440 1.25 -27.25 5.56
CA GLY A 440 1.52 -28.68 5.56
C GLY A 440 2.84 -29.06 6.24
N ASP A 441 3.16 -30.36 6.18
CA ASP A 441 4.25 -30.97 6.95
C ASP A 441 5.65 -30.64 6.43
N LYS A 442 5.77 -30.10 5.20
CA LYS A 442 7.05 -29.78 4.57
C LYS A 442 7.50 -28.37 4.93
N ASP A 443 8.33 -28.28 5.95
CA ASP A 443 9.04 -27.04 6.30
C ASP A 443 10.44 -27.00 5.67
N GLU A 444 10.64 -26.06 4.76
CA GLU A 444 11.94 -25.82 4.09
C GLU A 444 12.82 -24.82 4.86
N ARG A 445 12.35 -24.32 6.02
CA ARG A 445 13.07 -23.33 6.83
C ARG A 445 14.20 -23.98 7.60
N VAL A 446 15.34 -23.30 7.62
CA VAL A 446 16.49 -23.66 8.46
C VAL A 446 16.65 -22.57 9.51
N TYR A 447 16.46 -22.95 10.77
CA TYR A 447 16.58 -22.05 11.93
C TYR A 447 17.98 -22.09 12.53
N GLY A 448 18.41 -20.98 13.13
CA GLY A 448 19.68 -20.86 13.85
C GLY A 448 20.24 -19.45 13.83
N THR A 449 21.09 -19.11 14.81
CA THR A 449 21.76 -17.80 14.84
C THR A 449 22.93 -17.74 13.85
N GLU A 450 23.35 -16.52 13.47
CA GLU A 450 24.49 -16.34 12.57
C GLU A 450 25.82 -16.86 13.18
N GLU A 451 25.95 -16.82 14.51
CA GLU A 451 27.13 -17.29 15.27
C GLU A 451 27.10 -18.81 15.56
N GLU A 452 25.96 -19.39 15.94
CA GLU A 452 25.85 -20.84 16.20
C GLU A 452 26.22 -21.71 14.98
N LEU A 453 26.09 -21.15 13.77
CA LEU A 453 26.35 -21.85 12.52
C LEU A 453 27.74 -21.57 11.92
N SER A 454 28.44 -20.50 12.34
CA SER A 454 29.87 -20.33 12.05
C SER A 454 30.69 -21.37 12.83
N ASP A 455 30.28 -21.64 14.08
CA ASP A 455 30.92 -22.66 14.91
C ASP A 455 30.64 -24.08 14.39
N LEU A 456 29.44 -24.33 13.85
CA LEU A 456 29.11 -25.63 13.23
C LEU A 456 29.91 -25.93 11.95
N HIS A 457 30.39 -24.92 11.22
CA HIS A 457 31.31 -25.11 10.09
C HIS A 457 32.73 -25.46 10.57
N LEU A 458 33.20 -24.84 11.67
CA LEU A 458 34.49 -25.16 12.29
C LEU A 458 34.53 -26.59 12.86
N PHE A 459 33.39 -27.14 13.28
CA PHE A 459 33.31 -28.55 13.71
C PHE A 459 33.21 -29.56 12.55
N LYS A 460 32.75 -29.15 11.36
CA LYS A 460 32.76 -30.03 10.17
C LYS A 460 34.12 -30.09 9.48
N GLU A 461 34.95 -29.04 9.56
CA GLU A 461 36.33 -29.08 9.04
C GLU A 461 37.31 -29.82 9.96
N LYS A 462 37.00 -30.01 11.24
CA LYS A 462 37.80 -30.84 12.17
C LYS A 462 37.37 -32.31 12.23
N ALA A 463 36.34 -32.70 11.47
CA ALA A 463 35.80 -34.06 11.46
C ALA A 463 35.99 -34.80 10.11
N ASN A 464 36.80 -34.26 9.20
CA ASN A 464 37.23 -34.94 7.97
C ASN A 464 38.72 -35.25 8.00
#